data_AF-A0A507DVV1-F1
#
_entry.id   AF-A0A507DVV1-F1
#
_cell.length_a   1.000
_cell.length_b   1.000
_cell.length_c   1.000
_cell.angle_alpha   90.00
_cell.angle_beta   90.00
_cell.angle_gamma   90.00
#
_symmetry.space_group_name_H-M   'P 1'
#
loop_
_entity.id
_entity.type
_entity.pdbx_description
1 polymer ?
#
loop_
_entity_poly.entity_id
_entity_poly.type
_entity_poly.pdbx_seq_one_letter_code
_entity_poly.pdbx_strand_id
1 'polypeptide(L)'
;MTARETAEIVIGYVALVLWSFQLLPQAWKNFRSGSAVGLSVLMMALWAIWTPFFGGYAIYSDLAVPLLVQPNLFGFFATICFVQCIYYGTKSNREKRGPARAIYALLLLAVCLAVLGGLETGLYFATKKASESSWPNVTFALGVLPTILIVLGFVPMYYEIFKTSIVDGLSEPFLIMDTLGGILSVLALGLRPPPFDWLNAGSYAAVAILDLGILALIRWYKWTGKAKPVNSETPAMSTSQLESAFRSTESSPV
;
A
#
# COMPACT_ATOMS: atom_id res chain seq x y z
N MET A 1 -35.71 -2.17 0.81
CA MET A 1 -34.38 -2.61 1.24
C MET A 1 -34.56 -3.83 2.12
N THR A 2 -34.02 -4.97 1.73
CA THR A 2 -34.07 -6.22 2.51
C THR A 2 -33.05 -6.19 3.64
N ALA A 3 -33.20 -7.06 4.64
CA ALA A 3 -32.20 -7.21 5.72
C ALA A 3 -30.81 -7.58 5.16
N ARG A 4 -30.78 -8.38 4.08
CA ARG A 4 -29.56 -8.78 3.37
C ARG A 4 -28.88 -7.60 2.68
N GLU A 5 -29.63 -6.78 1.94
CA GLU A 5 -29.11 -5.55 1.31
C GLU A 5 -28.61 -4.55 2.35
N THR A 6 -29.33 -4.42 3.48
CA THR A 6 -28.90 -3.55 4.57
C THR A 6 -27.57 -4.02 5.16
N ALA A 7 -27.43 -5.33 5.37
CA ALA A 7 -26.19 -5.92 5.88
C ALA A 7 -25.02 -5.77 4.90
N GLU A 8 -25.22 -6.02 3.60
CA GLU A 8 -24.23 -5.77 2.55
C GLU A 8 -23.69 -4.34 2.63
N ILE A 9 -24.60 -3.36 2.64
CA ILE A 9 -24.27 -1.94 2.64
C ILE A 9 -23.49 -1.58 3.91
N VAL A 10 -24.00 -1.94 5.08
CA VAL A 10 -23.37 -1.59 6.37
C VAL A 10 -21.98 -2.21 6.48
N ILE A 11 -21.85 -3.51 6.17
CA ILE A 11 -20.56 -4.22 6.23
C ILE A 11 -19.58 -3.61 5.23
N GLY A 12 -20.03 -3.34 4.01
CA GLY A 12 -19.23 -2.70 2.97
C GLY A 12 -18.70 -1.33 3.41
N TYR A 13 -19.56 -0.48 3.99
CA TYR A 13 -19.13 0.84 4.49
C TYR A 13 -18.13 0.73 5.65
N VAL A 14 -18.32 -0.20 6.59
CA VAL A 14 -17.35 -0.43 7.66
C VAL A 14 -16.00 -0.88 7.08
N ALA A 15 -16.01 -1.82 6.14
CA ALA A 15 -14.80 -2.28 5.46
C ALA A 15 -14.06 -1.12 4.76
N LEU A 16 -14.81 -0.28 4.04
CA LEU A 16 -14.28 0.89 3.35
C LEU A 16 -13.66 1.91 4.30
N VAL A 17 -14.27 2.16 5.46
CA VAL A 17 -13.70 3.05 6.48
C VAL A 17 -12.38 2.48 7.01
N LEU A 18 -12.33 1.18 7.32
CA LEU A 18 -11.09 0.54 7.78
C LEU A 18 -9.97 0.69 6.74
N TRP A 19 -10.24 0.36 5.47
CA TRP A 19 -9.29 0.49 4.37
C TRP A 19 -8.89 1.93 4.04
N SER A 20 -9.77 2.90 4.25
CA SER A 20 -9.45 4.32 4.04
C SER A 20 -8.41 4.84 5.02
N PHE A 21 -8.43 4.34 6.26
CA PHE A 21 -7.59 4.86 7.35
C PHE A 21 -6.53 3.87 7.85
N GLN A 22 -6.39 2.69 7.25
CA GLN A 22 -5.48 1.65 7.74
C GLN A 22 -4.02 2.11 7.89
N LEU A 23 -3.53 2.97 6.99
CA LEU A 23 -2.16 3.45 7.02
C LEU A 23 -1.94 4.60 8.00
N LEU A 24 -3.00 5.21 8.54
CA LEU A 24 -2.89 6.28 9.53
C LEU A 24 -2.14 5.82 10.79
N PRO A 25 -2.44 4.66 11.42
CA PRO A 25 -1.63 4.09 12.49
C PRO A 25 -0.15 3.96 12.16
N GLN A 26 0.21 3.58 10.93
CA GLN A 26 1.61 3.48 10.51
C GLN A 26 2.27 4.85 10.41
N ALA A 27 1.60 5.81 9.77
CA ALA A 27 2.08 7.19 9.67
C ALA A 27 2.31 7.81 11.06
N TRP A 28 1.38 7.55 11.99
CA TRP A 28 1.49 7.97 13.37
C TRP A 28 2.64 7.29 14.12
N LYS A 29 2.80 5.96 13.97
CA LYS A 29 3.91 5.20 14.56
C LYS A 29 5.27 5.75 14.12
N ASN A 30 5.43 6.02 12.83
CA ASN A 30 6.67 6.59 12.29
C ASN A 30 6.95 7.99 12.86
N PHE A 31 5.93 8.86 12.90
CA PHE A 31 6.03 10.20 13.46
C PHE A 31 6.42 10.17 14.95
N ARG A 32 5.73 9.35 15.75
CA ARG A 32 5.92 9.29 17.19
C ARG A 32 7.24 8.62 17.60
N SER A 33 7.67 7.60 16.87
CA SER A 33 8.97 6.96 17.12
C SER A 33 10.15 7.75 16.52
N GLY A 34 9.88 8.63 15.55
CA GLY A 34 10.91 9.33 14.79
C GLY A 34 11.83 8.37 14.02
N SER A 35 11.32 7.20 13.65
CA SER A 35 12.01 6.11 12.96
C SER A 35 11.06 5.42 11.98
N ALA A 36 11.59 4.97 10.85
CA ALA A 36 10.87 4.13 9.88
C ALA A 36 11.67 2.85 9.55
N VAL A 37 12.58 2.46 10.46
CA VAL A 37 13.43 1.27 10.28
C VAL A 37 12.55 0.00 10.27
N GLY A 38 12.79 -0.88 9.30
CA GLY A 38 12.02 -2.11 9.09
C GLY A 38 10.70 -1.93 8.34
N LEU A 39 10.33 -0.70 7.95
CA LEU A 39 9.24 -0.45 7.01
C LEU A 39 9.80 -0.44 5.58
N SER A 40 9.19 -1.20 4.68
CA SER A 40 9.64 -1.25 3.30
C SER A 40 9.28 0.03 2.54
N VAL A 41 10.31 0.79 2.12
CA VAL A 41 10.17 1.99 1.28
C VAL A 41 9.48 1.64 -0.03
N LEU A 42 9.84 0.51 -0.64
CA LEU A 42 9.32 0.08 -1.93
C LEU A 42 7.84 -0.33 -1.85
N MET A 43 7.41 -0.95 -0.75
CA MET A 43 5.98 -1.21 -0.51
C MET A 43 5.18 0.10 -0.52
N MET A 44 5.62 1.10 0.24
CA MET A 44 4.95 2.41 0.31
C MET A 44 4.93 3.11 -1.05
N ALA A 45 6.02 3.02 -1.83
CA ALA A 45 6.09 3.58 -3.17
C ALA A 45 5.12 2.89 -4.13
N LEU A 46 5.09 1.55 -4.17
CA LEU A 46 4.19 0.78 -5.03
C LEU A 46 2.73 1.05 -4.69
N TRP A 47 2.39 1.15 -3.41
CA TRP A 47 1.03 1.48 -2.95
C TRP A 47 0.63 2.93 -3.25
N ALA A 48 1.56 3.88 -3.17
CA ALA A 48 1.31 5.25 -3.64
C ALA A 48 1.08 5.28 -5.16
N ILE A 49 1.92 4.59 -5.94
CA ILE A 49 1.82 4.50 -7.41
C ILE A 49 0.53 3.80 -7.85
N TRP A 50 0.04 2.81 -7.10
CA TRP A 50 -1.23 2.13 -7.36
C TRP A 50 -2.42 3.10 -7.43
N THR A 51 -2.41 4.14 -6.59
CA THR A 51 -3.53 5.08 -6.41
C THR A 51 -4.01 5.73 -7.71
N PRO A 52 -3.17 6.39 -8.53
CA PRO A 52 -3.62 7.00 -9.76
C PRO A 52 -4.19 6.02 -10.80
N PHE A 53 -3.73 4.77 -10.83
CA PHE A 53 -4.29 3.75 -11.73
C PHE A 53 -5.69 3.35 -11.30
N PHE A 54 -5.88 3.03 -10.02
CA PHE A 54 -7.19 2.66 -9.51
C PHE A 54 -8.16 3.85 -9.51
N GLY A 55 -7.72 5.03 -9.04
CA GLY A 55 -8.53 6.24 -8.97
C GLY A 55 -9.01 6.71 -10.33
N GLY A 56 -8.12 6.78 -11.33
CA GLY A 56 -8.49 7.15 -12.70
C GLY A 56 -9.50 6.18 -13.33
N TYR A 57 -9.32 4.87 -13.11
CA TYR A 57 -10.28 3.84 -13.52
C TYR A 57 -11.62 3.96 -12.78
N ALA A 58 -11.58 4.22 -11.47
CA ALA A 58 -12.77 4.31 -10.62
C ALA A 58 -13.64 5.51 -10.99
N ILE A 59 -13.02 6.67 -11.25
CA ILE A 59 -13.72 7.87 -11.72
C ILE A 59 -14.33 7.64 -13.11
N TYR A 60 -13.54 7.07 -14.04
CA TYR A 60 -14.04 6.80 -15.39
C TYR A 60 -15.23 5.81 -15.38
N SER A 61 -15.13 4.76 -14.56
CA SER A 61 -16.15 3.71 -14.47
C SER A 61 -17.35 4.09 -13.59
N ASP A 62 -17.39 5.33 -13.09
CA ASP A 62 -18.42 5.87 -12.20
C ASP A 62 -18.73 4.93 -11.02
N LEU A 63 -17.66 4.45 -10.36
CA LEU A 63 -17.80 3.57 -9.21
C LEU A 63 -18.45 4.31 -8.03
N ALA A 64 -19.01 3.54 -7.10
CA ALA A 64 -19.65 4.09 -5.91
C ALA A 64 -18.73 5.09 -5.19
N VAL A 65 -19.30 6.20 -4.69
CA VAL A 65 -18.58 7.30 -4.02
C VAL A 65 -17.48 6.84 -3.05
N PRO A 66 -17.67 5.82 -2.20
CA PRO A 66 -16.60 5.34 -1.32
C PRO A 66 -15.37 4.82 -2.06
N LEU A 67 -15.53 4.17 -3.22
CA LEU A 67 -14.44 3.67 -4.06
C LEU A 67 -13.73 4.78 -4.85
N LEU A 68 -14.29 6.00 -4.87
CA LEU A 68 -13.60 7.19 -5.39
C LEU A 68 -12.73 7.84 -4.30
N VAL A 69 -13.22 7.86 -3.06
CA VAL A 69 -12.57 8.53 -1.92
C VAL A 69 -11.50 7.65 -1.27
N GLN A 70 -11.79 6.36 -1.07
CA GLN A 70 -10.89 5.43 -0.35
C GLN A 70 -9.49 5.33 -0.98
N PRO A 71 -9.32 5.16 -2.31
CA PRO A 71 -8.00 5.02 -2.92
C PRO A 71 -7.15 6.28 -2.73
N ASN A 72 -7.79 7.45 -2.81
CA ASN A 72 -7.14 8.73 -2.61
C ASN A 72 -6.65 8.92 -1.16
N LEU A 73 -7.45 8.51 -0.17
CA LEU A 73 -7.03 8.52 1.24
C LEU A 73 -5.90 7.53 1.50
N PHE A 74 -6.02 6.31 0.98
CA PHE A 74 -4.98 5.29 1.08
C PHE A 74 -3.66 5.79 0.45
N GLY A 75 -3.71 6.30 -0.77
CA GLY A 75 -2.55 6.84 -1.49
C GLY A 75 -1.90 8.02 -0.79
N PHE A 76 -2.70 8.90 -0.19
CA PHE A 76 -2.21 10.00 0.62
C PHE A 76 -1.40 9.50 1.83
N PHE A 77 -1.95 8.56 2.61
CA PHE A 77 -1.23 8.00 3.76
C PHE A 77 -0.03 7.14 3.35
N ALA A 78 -0.10 6.43 2.23
CA ALA A 78 1.03 5.70 1.66
C ALA A 78 2.17 6.65 1.28
N THR A 79 1.85 7.78 0.66
CA THR A 79 2.82 8.82 0.29
C THR A 79 3.45 9.46 1.53
N ILE A 80 2.66 9.73 2.57
CA ILE A 80 3.19 10.18 3.88
C ILE A 80 4.18 9.15 4.43
N CYS A 81 3.81 7.87 4.47
CA CYS A 81 4.68 6.82 4.99
C CYS A 81 5.96 6.67 4.14
N PHE A 82 5.85 6.78 2.82
CA PHE A 82 7.00 6.78 1.90
C PHE A 82 7.97 7.93 2.21
N VAL A 83 7.48 9.16 2.32
CA VAL A 83 8.30 10.33 2.67
C VAL A 83 8.89 10.18 4.07
N GLN A 84 8.13 9.65 5.03
CA GLN A 84 8.64 9.32 6.36
C GLN A 84 9.76 8.29 6.32
N CYS A 85 9.71 7.29 5.43
CA CYS A 85 10.81 6.36 5.24
C CYS A 85 12.08 7.08 4.75
N ILE A 86 11.95 8.04 3.82
CA ILE A 86 13.10 8.82 3.34
C ILE A 86 13.63 9.78 4.42
N TYR A 87 12.72 10.39 5.17
CA TYR A 87 13.07 11.37 6.21
C TYR A 87 13.70 10.70 7.45
N TYR A 88 13.15 9.56 7.91
CA TYR A 88 13.58 8.85 9.11
C TYR A 88 14.52 7.65 8.86
N GLY A 89 14.66 7.18 7.63
CA GLY A 89 15.21 5.85 7.29
C GLY A 89 16.68 5.60 7.58
N THR A 90 17.47 6.59 7.98
CA THR A 90 18.85 6.36 8.42
C THR A 90 19.16 7.04 9.74
N LYS A 91 19.75 6.27 10.68
CA LYS A 91 20.20 6.77 11.98
C LYS A 91 21.21 7.91 11.85
N SER A 92 22.10 7.86 10.85
CA SER A 92 23.04 8.95 10.51
C SER A 92 22.34 10.28 10.21
N ASN A 93 21.08 10.23 9.75
CA ASN A 93 20.30 11.43 9.48
C ASN A 93 19.62 12.00 10.73
N ARG A 94 19.67 11.33 11.90
CA ARG A 94 19.04 11.80 13.15
C ARG A 94 19.71 13.06 13.70
N GLU A 95 21.04 13.14 13.63
CA GLU A 95 21.82 14.33 14.02
C GLU A 95 21.69 15.48 13.00
N LYS A 96 21.30 15.17 11.76
CA LYS A 96 21.14 16.13 10.66
C LYS A 96 19.68 16.59 10.47
N ARG A 97 18.79 16.35 11.45
CA ARG A 97 17.37 16.76 11.43
C ARG A 97 17.23 18.25 11.74
N GLY A 98 17.69 19.10 10.83
CA GLY A 98 17.47 20.54 10.86
C GLY A 98 16.16 20.95 10.16
N PRO A 99 15.72 22.21 10.32
CA PRO A 99 14.53 22.75 9.66
C PRO A 99 14.57 22.61 8.13
N ALA A 100 15.75 22.74 7.52
CA ALA A 100 15.95 22.56 6.07
C ALA A 100 15.53 21.16 5.57
N ARG A 101 15.79 20.10 6.35
CA ARG A 101 15.45 18.74 5.98
C ARG A 101 13.95 18.47 6.12
N ALA A 102 13.31 19.08 7.13
CA ALA A 102 11.86 19.02 7.28
C ALA A 102 11.16 19.73 6.11
N ILE A 103 11.67 20.90 5.71
CA ILE A 103 11.18 21.62 4.51
C ILE A 103 11.35 20.75 3.27
N TYR A 104 12.52 20.12 3.06
CA TYR A 104 12.72 19.21 1.94
C TYR A 104 11.72 18.04 1.94
N ALA A 105 11.45 17.43 3.10
CA ALA A 105 10.47 16.34 3.19
C ALA A 105 9.04 16.80 2.86
N LEU A 106 8.64 18.01 3.30
CA LEU A 106 7.35 18.59 2.95
C LEU A 106 7.25 18.92 1.46
N LEU A 107 8.32 19.47 0.86
CA LEU A 107 8.39 19.72 -0.57
C LEU A 107 8.32 18.41 -1.37
N LEU A 108 9.03 17.38 -0.93
CA LEU A 108 8.97 16.05 -1.55
C LEU A 108 7.55 15.48 -1.48
N LEU A 109 6.88 15.58 -0.33
CA LEU A 109 5.48 15.17 -0.18
C LEU A 109 4.57 15.92 -1.16
N ALA A 110 4.69 17.25 -1.22
CA ALA A 110 3.89 18.07 -2.12
C ALA A 110 4.12 17.72 -3.60
N VAL A 111 5.38 17.51 -4.00
CA VAL A 111 5.73 17.09 -5.37
C VAL A 111 5.18 15.71 -5.68
N CYS A 112 5.35 14.73 -4.78
CA CYS A 112 4.80 13.38 -4.96
C CYS A 112 3.28 13.42 -5.13
N LEU A 113 2.56 14.16 -4.27
CA LEU A 113 1.10 14.27 -4.37
C LEU A 113 0.66 14.98 -5.67
N ALA A 114 1.38 16.03 -6.09
CA ALA A 114 1.10 16.71 -7.35
C ALA A 114 1.32 15.80 -8.57
N VAL A 115 2.40 15.00 -8.57
CA VAL A 115 2.69 14.02 -9.62
C VAL A 115 1.63 12.92 -9.65
N LEU A 116 1.24 12.37 -8.48
CA LEU A 116 0.23 11.32 -8.40
C LEU A 116 -1.14 11.83 -8.84
N GLY A 117 -1.59 13.01 -8.38
CA GLY A 117 -2.86 13.60 -8.81
C GLY A 117 -2.88 13.99 -10.29
N GLY A 118 -1.74 14.47 -10.82
CA GLY A 118 -1.56 14.71 -12.25
C GLY A 118 -1.64 13.42 -13.07
N LEU A 119 -1.03 12.34 -12.57
CA LEU A 119 -1.09 11.02 -13.21
C LEU A 119 -2.50 10.43 -13.17
N GLU A 120 -3.22 10.55 -12.06
CA GLU A 120 -4.63 10.11 -11.93
C GLU A 120 -5.51 10.84 -12.94
N THR A 121 -5.38 12.17 -13.02
CA THR A 121 -6.11 13.00 -13.98
C THR A 121 -5.77 12.62 -15.42
N GLY A 122 -4.47 12.41 -15.71
CA GLY A 122 -4.00 11.97 -17.02
C GLY A 122 -4.54 10.58 -17.40
N LEU A 123 -4.55 9.63 -16.46
CA LEU A 123 -5.08 8.29 -16.65
C LEU A 123 -6.59 8.29 -16.84
N TYR A 124 -7.33 9.15 -16.14
CA TYR A 124 -8.76 9.36 -16.40
C TYR A 124 -9.02 9.80 -17.85
N PHE A 125 -8.33 10.84 -18.33
CA PHE A 125 -8.49 11.30 -19.72
C PHE A 125 -8.02 10.27 -20.74
N ALA A 126 -6.95 9.53 -20.44
CA ALA A 126 -6.47 8.44 -21.28
C ALA A 126 -7.52 7.31 -21.38
N THR A 127 -8.14 6.94 -20.26
CA THR A 127 -9.20 5.92 -20.21
C THR A 127 -10.43 6.37 -21.01
N LYS A 128 -10.83 7.63 -20.83
CA LYS A 128 -11.93 8.23 -21.58
C LYS A 128 -11.68 8.18 -23.10
N LYS A 129 -10.51 8.62 -23.55
CA LYS A 129 -10.12 8.60 -24.96
C LYS A 129 -10.02 7.18 -25.53
N ALA A 130 -9.48 6.24 -24.75
CA ALA A 130 -9.38 4.83 -25.15
C ALA A 130 -10.75 4.17 -25.34
N SER A 131 -11.71 4.54 -24.50
CA SER A 131 -13.10 4.10 -24.60
C SER A 131 -13.81 4.66 -25.85
N GLU A 132 -13.66 5.96 -26.10
CA GLU A 132 -14.19 6.62 -27.30
C GLU A 132 -13.64 5.99 -28.60
N SER A 133 -12.40 5.47 -28.54
CA SER A 133 -11.74 4.81 -29.67
C SER A 133 -12.02 3.30 -29.75
N SER A 134 -12.90 2.75 -28.90
CA SER A 134 -13.24 1.32 -28.83
C SER A 134 -12.05 0.38 -28.60
N TRP A 135 -11.15 0.71 -27.67
CA TRP A 135 -10.04 -0.18 -27.25
C TRP A 135 -10.39 -0.93 -25.96
N PRO A 136 -11.19 -2.03 -26.00
CA PRO A 136 -11.65 -2.73 -24.79
C PRO A 136 -10.50 -3.29 -23.96
N ASN A 137 -9.38 -3.65 -24.60
CA ASN A 137 -8.21 -4.19 -23.92
C ASN A 137 -7.55 -3.18 -22.96
N VAL A 138 -7.65 -1.88 -23.25
CA VAL A 138 -7.02 -0.83 -22.44
C VAL A 138 -7.82 -0.62 -21.15
N THR A 139 -9.15 -0.55 -21.24
CA THR A 139 -10.00 -0.42 -20.05
C THR A 139 -9.90 -1.65 -19.14
N PHE A 140 -9.82 -2.86 -19.72
CA PHE A 140 -9.60 -4.08 -18.96
C PHE A 140 -8.23 -4.09 -18.28
N ALA A 141 -7.17 -3.72 -19.00
CA ALA A 141 -5.82 -3.62 -18.43
C ALA A 141 -5.76 -2.61 -17.27
N LEU A 142 -6.49 -1.49 -17.36
CA LEU A 142 -6.53 -0.49 -16.30
C LEU A 142 -7.31 -0.92 -15.05
N GLY A 143 -8.22 -1.90 -15.15
CA GLY A 143 -8.85 -2.53 -13.98
C GLY A 143 -7.99 -3.64 -13.34
N VAL A 144 -7.26 -4.40 -14.16
CA VAL A 144 -6.41 -5.51 -13.69
C VAL A 144 -5.06 -5.03 -13.14
N LEU A 145 -4.45 -4.03 -13.76
CA LEU A 145 -3.13 -3.51 -13.37
C LEU A 145 -3.09 -3.03 -11.90
N PRO A 146 -4.07 -2.27 -11.38
CA PRO A 146 -4.11 -1.93 -9.97
C PRO A 146 -4.15 -3.17 -9.06
N THR A 147 -4.91 -4.20 -9.43
CA THR A 147 -4.98 -5.45 -8.67
C THR A 147 -3.61 -6.13 -8.57
N ILE A 148 -2.85 -6.12 -9.67
CA ILE A 148 -1.48 -6.65 -9.68
C ILE A 148 -0.56 -5.78 -8.81
N LEU A 149 -0.62 -4.46 -8.96
CA LEU A 149 0.25 -3.52 -8.24
C LEU A 149 0.05 -3.59 -6.72
N ILE A 150 -1.19 -3.68 -6.23
CA ILE A 150 -1.44 -3.77 -4.79
C ILE A 150 -0.84 -5.05 -4.19
N VAL A 151 -1.01 -6.18 -4.87
CA VAL A 151 -0.46 -7.49 -4.47
C VAL A 151 1.07 -7.49 -4.53
N LEU A 152 1.65 -6.98 -5.63
CA LEU A 152 3.10 -6.86 -5.76
C LEU A 152 3.72 -5.96 -4.68
N GLY A 153 2.96 -4.96 -4.21
CA GLY A 153 3.39 -4.08 -3.13
C GLY A 153 3.70 -4.81 -1.81
N PHE A 154 3.12 -5.99 -1.57
CA PHE A 154 3.42 -6.79 -0.38
C PHE A 154 4.79 -7.49 -0.46
N VAL A 155 5.25 -7.86 -1.65
CA VAL A 155 6.48 -8.66 -1.86
C VAL A 155 7.71 -8.01 -1.20
N PRO A 156 7.98 -6.70 -1.38
CA PRO A 156 9.09 -6.03 -0.71
C PRO A 156 9.06 -6.12 0.81
N MET A 157 7.88 -6.17 1.43
CA MET A 157 7.75 -6.24 2.88
C MET A 157 8.07 -7.63 3.41
N TYR A 158 7.57 -8.67 2.74
CA TYR A 158 7.98 -10.05 3.03
C TYR A 158 9.50 -10.19 2.93
N TYR A 159 10.09 -9.68 1.86
CA TYR A 159 11.53 -9.71 1.66
C TYR A 159 12.30 -8.97 2.78
N GLU A 160 11.83 -7.78 3.18
CA GLU A 160 12.45 -7.00 4.26
C GLU A 160 12.44 -7.77 5.59
N ILE A 161 11.32 -8.43 5.93
CA ILE A 161 11.21 -9.23 7.16
C ILE A 161 12.17 -10.43 7.11
N PHE A 162 12.21 -11.17 6.01
CA PHE A 162 13.11 -12.33 5.88
C PHE A 162 14.59 -11.93 5.92
N LYS A 163 14.96 -10.82 5.27
CA LYS A 163 16.36 -10.37 5.20
C LYS A 163 16.84 -9.74 6.50
N THR A 164 16.05 -8.85 7.09
CA THR A 164 16.49 -8.06 8.25
C THR A 164 16.13 -8.73 9.57
N SER A 165 15.07 -9.54 9.61
CA SER A 165 14.42 -10.04 10.84
C SER A 165 13.97 -8.92 11.78
N ILE A 166 13.83 -7.67 11.27
CA ILE A 166 13.26 -6.55 12.01
C ILE A 166 11.75 -6.57 11.80
N VAL A 167 11.03 -6.93 12.85
CA VAL A 167 9.57 -7.12 12.80
C VAL A 167 8.78 -5.94 13.35
N ASP A 168 9.43 -5.04 14.08
CA ASP A 168 8.76 -3.88 14.68
C ASP A 168 8.70 -2.67 13.72
N GLY A 169 9.06 -2.83 12.45
CA GLY A 169 8.93 -1.77 11.45
C GLY A 169 7.48 -1.48 11.04
N LEU A 170 6.67 -2.54 10.92
CA LEU A 170 5.27 -2.45 10.52
C LEU A 170 4.34 -2.32 11.74
N SER A 171 3.27 -1.55 11.60
CA SER A 171 2.31 -1.25 12.65
C SER A 171 1.27 -2.37 12.72
N GLU A 172 1.19 -3.04 13.87
CA GLU A 172 0.20 -4.10 14.08
C GLU A 172 -1.25 -3.58 13.95
N PRO A 173 -1.62 -2.39 14.49
CA PRO A 173 -2.95 -1.82 14.23
C PRO A 173 -3.26 -1.60 12.74
N PHE A 174 -2.26 -1.20 11.94
CA PHE A 174 -2.43 -1.08 10.48
C PHE A 174 -2.80 -2.43 9.86
N LEU A 175 -2.03 -3.49 10.15
CA LEU A 175 -2.27 -4.83 9.62
C LEU A 175 -3.64 -5.38 10.02
N ILE A 176 -4.05 -5.15 11.28
CA ILE A 176 -5.36 -5.59 11.78
C ILE A 176 -6.49 -4.87 11.04
N MET A 177 -6.37 -3.55 10.86
CA MET A 177 -7.37 -2.77 10.12
C MET A 177 -7.48 -3.22 8.66
N ASP A 178 -6.36 -3.46 7.99
CA ASP A 178 -6.34 -3.92 6.59
C ASP A 178 -6.96 -5.31 6.43
N THR A 179 -6.53 -6.26 7.30
CA THR A 179 -7.09 -7.62 7.33
C THR A 179 -8.60 -7.61 7.55
N LEU A 180 -9.07 -6.81 8.52
CA LEU A 180 -10.51 -6.70 8.82
C LEU A 180 -11.27 -6.06 7.66
N GLY A 181 -10.71 -5.02 7.04
CA GLY A 181 -11.26 -4.43 5.82
C GLY A 181 -11.43 -5.46 4.71
N GLY A 182 -10.40 -6.28 4.46
CA GLY A 182 -10.46 -7.34 3.45
C GLY A 182 -11.50 -8.42 3.73
N ILE A 183 -11.54 -8.92 4.97
CA ILE A 183 -12.53 -9.93 5.37
C ILE A 183 -13.95 -9.39 5.23
N LEU A 184 -14.21 -8.17 5.75
CA LEU A 184 -15.54 -7.55 5.67
C LEU A 184 -15.94 -7.25 4.22
N SER A 185 -15.00 -6.84 3.35
CA SER A 185 -15.27 -6.62 1.93
C SER A 185 -15.67 -7.89 1.19
N VAL A 186 -15.01 -9.03 1.48
CA VAL A 186 -15.42 -10.34 0.92
C VAL A 186 -16.80 -10.75 1.43
N LEU A 187 -17.08 -10.54 2.72
CA LEU A 187 -18.39 -10.83 3.32
C LEU A 187 -19.50 -9.98 2.71
N ALA A 188 -19.28 -8.66 2.55
CA ALA A 188 -20.23 -7.77 1.89
C ALA A 188 -20.53 -8.26 0.47
N LEU A 189 -19.50 -8.65 -0.29
CA LEU A 189 -19.67 -9.14 -1.65
C LEU A 189 -20.45 -10.47 -1.73
N GLY A 190 -20.26 -11.36 -0.74
CA GLY A 190 -21.06 -12.59 -0.63
C GLY A 190 -22.54 -12.35 -0.32
N LEU A 191 -22.86 -11.23 0.33
CA LEU A 191 -24.23 -10.81 0.59
C LEU A 191 -24.88 -10.13 -0.61
N ARG A 192 -24.11 -9.71 -1.62
CA ARG A 192 -24.63 -9.10 -2.84
C ARG A 192 -25.47 -10.10 -3.67
N PRO A 193 -26.53 -9.65 -4.37
CA PRO A 193 -27.23 -10.49 -5.34
C PRO A 193 -26.32 -10.87 -6.53
N PRO A 194 -26.60 -11.98 -7.24
CA PRO A 194 -25.85 -12.36 -8.44
C PRO A 194 -25.90 -11.27 -9.54
N PRO A 195 -24.88 -11.17 -10.41
CA PRO A 195 -23.72 -12.06 -10.55
C PRO A 195 -22.62 -11.81 -9.51
N PHE A 196 -21.91 -12.88 -9.13
CA PHE A 196 -20.80 -12.79 -8.18
C PHE A 196 -19.53 -12.27 -8.87
N ASP A 197 -18.94 -11.23 -8.29
CA ASP A 197 -17.73 -10.60 -8.80
C ASP A 197 -16.46 -11.31 -8.28
N TRP A 198 -16.03 -12.33 -9.01
CA TRP A 198 -14.86 -13.13 -8.64
C TRP A 198 -13.55 -12.33 -8.65
N LEU A 199 -13.45 -11.28 -9.48
CA LEU A 199 -12.24 -10.48 -9.58
C LEU A 199 -12.02 -9.68 -8.29
N ASN A 200 -13.04 -8.94 -7.85
CA ASN A 200 -12.96 -8.18 -6.61
C ASN A 200 -12.86 -9.08 -5.38
N ALA A 201 -13.61 -10.19 -5.34
CA ALA A 201 -13.50 -11.20 -4.28
C ALA A 201 -12.06 -11.72 -4.14
N GLY A 202 -11.44 -12.06 -5.28
CA GLY A 202 -10.06 -12.54 -5.35
C GLY A 202 -9.06 -11.52 -4.83
N SER A 203 -9.17 -10.25 -5.26
CA SER A 203 -8.30 -9.17 -4.80
C SER A 203 -8.39 -8.94 -3.29
N TYR A 204 -9.61 -8.86 -2.76
CA TYR A 204 -9.86 -8.61 -1.33
C TYR A 204 -9.37 -9.78 -0.47
N ALA A 205 -9.61 -11.01 -0.92
CA ALA A 205 -9.09 -12.20 -0.25
C ALA A 205 -7.56 -12.27 -0.31
N ALA A 206 -6.94 -11.90 -1.43
CA ALA A 206 -5.49 -11.90 -1.57
C ALA A 206 -4.82 -10.93 -0.59
N VAL A 207 -5.35 -9.70 -0.46
CA VAL A 207 -4.88 -8.71 0.52
C VAL A 207 -4.99 -9.29 1.93
N ALA A 208 -6.17 -9.78 2.33
CA ALA A 208 -6.37 -10.33 3.68
C ALA A 208 -5.43 -11.52 3.99
N ILE A 209 -5.20 -12.42 3.02
CA ILE A 209 -4.28 -13.56 3.18
C ILE A 209 -2.84 -13.07 3.32
N LEU A 210 -2.42 -12.11 2.51
CA LEU A 210 -1.07 -11.55 2.56
C LEU A 210 -0.82 -10.79 3.87
N ASP A 211 -1.80 -10.05 4.39
CA ASP A 211 -1.69 -9.40 5.70
C ASP A 211 -1.59 -10.42 6.84
N LEU A 212 -2.46 -11.44 6.83
CA LEU A 212 -2.40 -12.52 7.81
C LEU A 212 -1.05 -13.25 7.78
N GLY A 213 -0.48 -13.45 6.59
CA GLY A 213 0.84 -14.03 6.43
C GLY A 213 1.95 -13.15 7.04
N ILE A 214 1.89 -11.83 6.85
CA ILE A 214 2.84 -10.89 7.50
C ILE A 214 2.66 -10.91 9.02
N LEU A 215 1.41 -10.88 9.50
CA LEU A 215 1.12 -10.90 10.94
C LEU A 215 1.61 -12.20 11.60
N ALA A 216 1.37 -13.35 10.94
CA ALA A 216 1.87 -14.64 11.38
C ALA A 216 3.41 -14.67 11.41
N LEU A 217 4.07 -14.11 10.39
CA LEU A 217 5.52 -14.02 10.32
C LEU A 217 6.09 -13.16 11.46
N ILE A 218 5.52 -11.97 11.70
CA ILE A 218 5.89 -11.10 12.83
C ILE A 218 5.76 -11.88 14.15
N ARG A 219 4.63 -12.55 14.36
CA ARG A 219 4.37 -13.32 15.60
C ARG A 219 5.34 -14.49 15.76
N TRP A 220 5.68 -15.17 14.67
CA TRP A 220 6.65 -16.27 14.64
C TRP A 220 8.05 -15.82 15.02
N TYR A 221 8.55 -14.73 14.44
CA TYR A 221 9.87 -14.17 14.78
C TYR A 221 9.95 -13.66 16.22
N LYS A 222 8.87 -13.04 16.74
CA LYS A 222 8.77 -12.63 18.15
C LYS A 222 8.78 -13.85 19.08
N TRP A 223 8.02 -14.90 18.75
CA TRP A 223 7.94 -16.12 19.56
C TRP A 223 9.24 -16.93 19.58
N THR A 224 9.93 -17.03 18.44
CA THR A 224 11.20 -17.76 18.33
C THR A 224 12.40 -16.99 18.89
N GLY A 225 12.21 -15.74 19.34
CA GLY A 225 13.30 -14.87 19.82
C GLY A 225 14.29 -14.43 18.74
N LYS A 226 13.99 -14.67 17.46
CA LYS A 226 14.84 -14.30 16.31
C LYS A 226 14.64 -12.86 15.85
N ALA A 227 13.64 -12.17 16.40
CA ALA A 227 13.36 -10.77 16.10
C ALA A 227 14.56 -9.88 16.52
N LYS A 228 15.13 -9.16 15.56
CA LYS A 228 16.19 -8.19 15.85
C LYS A 228 15.57 -6.89 16.35
N PRO A 229 16.12 -6.27 17.41
CA PRO A 229 15.66 -4.97 17.85
C PRO A 229 15.97 -3.93 16.78
N VAL A 230 15.10 -2.91 16.69
CA VAL A 230 15.23 -1.73 15.80
C VAL A 230 16.58 -0.98 15.96
N ASN A 231 17.36 -1.34 16.98
CA ASN A 231 18.68 -0.79 17.23
C ASN A 231 19.81 -1.37 16.35
N SER A 232 19.61 -2.47 15.63
CA SER A 232 20.65 -3.00 14.73
C SER A 232 20.89 -2.08 13.53
N GLU A 233 22.15 -1.93 13.14
CA GLU A 233 22.69 -1.06 12.08
C GLU A 233 22.27 -1.45 10.65
N THR A 234 20.99 -1.75 10.43
CA THR A 234 20.50 -2.14 9.12
C THR A 234 19.74 -0.96 8.53
N PRO A 235 20.36 -0.17 7.63
CA PRO A 235 19.62 0.86 6.91
C PRO A 235 18.49 0.20 6.12
N ALA A 236 17.33 0.88 6.04
CA ALA A 236 16.31 0.52 5.06
C ALA A 236 17.00 0.45 3.70
N MET A 237 16.79 -0.65 2.98
CA MET A 237 17.53 -0.94 1.75
C MET A 237 17.39 0.21 0.77
N SER A 238 18.44 1.02 0.63
CA SER A 238 18.47 2.12 -0.32
C SER A 238 18.50 1.55 -1.74
N THR A 239 18.01 2.32 -2.70
CA THR A 239 18.01 1.98 -4.13
C THR A 239 19.38 1.49 -4.63
N SER A 240 20.47 2.00 -4.04
CA SER A 240 21.85 1.55 -4.31
C SER A 240 22.17 0.11 -3.89
N GLN A 241 21.48 -0.46 -2.91
CA GLN A 241 21.65 -1.86 -2.50
C GLN A 241 20.81 -2.84 -3.34
N LEU A 242 19.73 -2.36 -3.96
CA LEU A 242 19.02 -3.10 -5.01
C LEU A 242 19.89 -3.21 -6.26
N GLU A 243 20.53 -2.12 -6.68
CA GLU A 243 21.48 -2.12 -7.80
C GLU A 243 22.67 -3.07 -7.55
N SER A 244 23.20 -3.14 -6.32
CA SER A 244 24.29 -4.07 -6.00
C SER A 244 23.83 -5.53 -5.96
N ALA A 245 22.60 -5.80 -5.53
CA ALA A 245 22.01 -7.14 -5.57
C ALA A 245 21.79 -7.62 -7.03
N PHE A 246 21.27 -6.75 -7.91
CA PHE A 246 21.11 -7.08 -9.34
C PHE A 246 22.45 -7.30 -10.05
N ARG A 247 23.49 -6.49 -9.75
CA ARG A 247 24.85 -6.71 -10.29
C ARG A 247 25.49 -8.01 -9.84
N SER A 248 25.22 -8.47 -8.61
CA SER A 248 25.78 -9.73 -8.10
C SER A 248 25.20 -10.98 -8.79
N THR A 249 24.01 -10.87 -9.38
CA THR A 249 23.41 -11.91 -10.23
C THR A 249 23.93 -11.92 -11.66
N GLU A 250 24.40 -10.78 -12.20
CA GLU A 250 25.01 -10.72 -13.55
C GLU A 250 26.48 -11.17 -13.57
N SER A 251 27.17 -11.19 -12.42
CA SER A 251 28.59 -11.52 -12.34
C SER A 251 28.92 -12.99 -12.06
N SER A 252 27.98 -13.92 -12.22
CA SER A 252 28.31 -15.35 -12.26
C SER A 252 28.48 -15.78 -13.72
N PRO A 253 29.72 -15.91 -14.23
CA PRO A 253 29.93 -16.56 -15.51
C PRO A 253 29.67 -18.06 -15.32
N VAL A 254 28.79 -18.60 -16.16
CA VAL A 254 28.76 -20.04 -16.48
C VAL A 254 30.03 -20.37 -17.25
#